data_AF-U5D977-F1
#
_entry.id   AF-U5D977-F1
#
_cell.length_a   1.000
_cell.length_b   1.000
_cell.length_c   1.000
_cell.angle_alpha   90.00
_cell.angle_beta   90.00
_cell.angle_gamma   90.00
#
_symmetry.space_group_name_H-M   'P 1'
#
loop_
_entity.id
_entity.type
_entity.pdbx_description
1 polymer ?
#
loop_
_entity_poly.entity_id
_entity_poly.type
_entity_poly.pdbx_seq_one_letter_code
_entity_poly.pdbx_strand_id
1 'polypeptide(L)'
;MALKFLNKKGWHTGSLRNIENVWKAEQKRDAEDKKLEELRKQIQEERERSEFRQLQEQAGLVPKQERLDFLYDSGLAVGKGSSGSDGGFKALEAPKIETPSESSSKRGSWHSISTPQYGQ
;
A
#
# COMPACT_ATOMS: atom_id res chain seq x y z
N MET A 1 -3.16 -47.01 -7.30
CA MET A 1 -3.97 -45.77 -7.11
C MET A 1 -4.27 -45.52 -5.62
N ALA A 2 -3.26 -45.37 -4.75
CA ALA A 2 -3.50 -45.41 -3.29
C ALA A 2 -3.45 -44.06 -2.54
N LEU A 3 -3.06 -42.94 -3.19
CA LEU A 3 -2.89 -41.64 -2.50
C LEU A 3 -3.91 -40.56 -2.88
N LYS A 4 -4.87 -40.84 -3.78
CA LYS A 4 -5.82 -39.84 -4.32
C LYS A 4 -6.73 -39.23 -3.26
N PHE A 5 -6.98 -39.92 -2.14
CA PHE A 5 -7.83 -39.42 -1.06
C PHE A 5 -7.18 -38.25 -0.29
N LEU A 6 -5.85 -38.13 -0.32
CA LEU A 6 -5.12 -37.04 0.33
C LEU A 6 -5.49 -35.68 -0.29
N ASN A 7 -5.69 -35.61 -1.60
CA ASN A 7 -6.09 -34.37 -2.28
C ASN A 7 -7.50 -33.87 -1.89
N LYS A 8 -8.35 -34.73 -1.33
CA LYS A 8 -9.65 -34.34 -0.76
C LYS A 8 -9.52 -33.72 0.64
N LYS A 9 -8.35 -33.80 1.28
CA LYS A 9 -8.08 -33.20 2.58
C LYS A 9 -7.65 -31.74 2.39
N GLY A 10 -8.28 -30.83 3.12
CA GLY A 10 -8.04 -29.39 2.97
C GLY A 10 -6.63 -28.93 3.35
N TRP A 11 -5.88 -29.72 4.11
CA TRP A 11 -4.50 -29.41 4.51
C TRP A 11 -3.44 -29.97 3.55
N HIS A 12 -3.83 -30.77 2.54
CA HIS A 12 -2.85 -31.41 1.66
C HIS A 12 -2.30 -30.43 0.62
N THR A 13 -0.98 -30.36 0.47
CA THR A 13 -0.30 -29.39 -0.40
C THR A 13 -0.61 -29.58 -1.88
N GLY A 14 -0.82 -30.82 -2.33
CA GLY A 14 -1.22 -31.14 -3.71
C GLY A 14 -2.70 -30.92 -4.03
N SER A 15 -3.50 -30.42 -3.08
CA SER A 15 -4.91 -30.09 -3.33
C SER A 15 -5.00 -28.87 -4.26
N LEU A 16 -5.84 -28.93 -5.30
CA LEU A 16 -6.01 -27.84 -6.28
C LEU A 16 -6.32 -26.49 -5.60
N ARG A 17 -7.12 -26.51 -4.53
CA ARG A 17 -7.46 -25.31 -3.75
C ARG A 17 -6.23 -24.69 -3.08
N ASN A 18 -5.32 -25.52 -2.56
CA ASN A 18 -4.12 -25.04 -1.89
C ASN A 18 -3.10 -24.53 -2.90
N ILE A 19 -2.95 -25.24 -4.03
CA ILE A 19 -2.13 -24.78 -5.16
C ILE A 19 -2.62 -23.42 -5.65
N GLU A 20 -3.94 -23.24 -5.82
CA GLU A 20 -4.53 -21.96 -6.23
C GLU A 20 -4.29 -20.85 -5.19
N ASN A 21 -4.44 -21.14 -3.89
CA ASN A 21 -4.19 -20.18 -2.83
C ASN A 21 -2.72 -19.73 -2.78
N VAL A 22 -1.79 -20.69 -2.91
CA VAL A 22 -0.36 -20.39 -2.98
C VAL A 22 -0.05 -19.55 -4.21
N TRP A 23 -0.59 -19.92 -5.38
CA TRP A 23 -0.39 -19.16 -6.61
C TRP A 23 -0.90 -17.71 -6.50
N LYS A 24 -2.07 -17.50 -5.89
CA LYS A 24 -2.61 -16.15 -5.61
C LYS A 24 -1.71 -15.37 -4.66
N ALA A 25 -1.18 -16.02 -3.63
CA ALA A 25 -0.27 -15.39 -2.66
C ALA A 25 1.06 -15.00 -3.34
N GLU A 26 1.62 -15.88 -4.16
CA GLU A 26 2.83 -15.62 -4.96
C GLU A 26 2.61 -14.47 -5.92
N GLN A 27 1.47 -14.44 -6.63
CA GLN A 27 1.16 -13.34 -7.55
C GLN A 27 1.00 -12.00 -6.83
N LYS A 28 0.40 -11.98 -5.64
CA LYS A 28 0.31 -10.77 -4.80
C LYS A 28 1.69 -10.31 -4.35
N ARG A 29 2.54 -11.24 -3.90
CA ARG A 29 3.92 -10.94 -3.50
C ARG A 29 4.72 -10.36 -4.65
N ASP A 30 4.67 -10.98 -5.84
CA ASP A 30 5.39 -10.48 -7.01
C ASP A 30 4.92 -9.09 -7.43
N ALA A 31 3.64 -8.76 -7.25
CA ALA A 31 3.12 -7.43 -7.50
C ALA A 31 3.62 -6.40 -6.45
N GLU A 32 3.78 -6.80 -5.20
CA GLU A 32 4.35 -5.98 -4.13
C GLU A 32 5.86 -5.77 -4.35
N ASP A 33 6.59 -6.82 -4.70
CA ASP A 33 8.03 -6.77 -4.98
C ASP A 33 8.33 -5.83 -6.15
N LYS A 34 7.57 -5.90 -7.24
CA LYS A 34 7.70 -4.96 -8.37
C LYS A 34 7.48 -3.51 -7.98
N LYS A 35 6.49 -3.23 -7.13
CA LYS A 35 6.25 -1.86 -6.62
C LYS A 35 7.39 -1.39 -5.73
N LEU A 36 7.94 -2.28 -4.90
CA LEU A 36 9.10 -1.96 -4.08
C LEU A 36 10.35 -1.69 -4.92
N GLU A 37 10.56 -2.46 -5.99
CA GLU A 37 11.67 -2.23 -6.93
C GLU A 37 11.54 -0.89 -7.65
N GLU A 38 10.34 -0.53 -8.10
CA GLU A 38 10.06 0.77 -8.71
C GLU A 38 10.36 1.92 -7.74
N LEU A 39 9.89 1.83 -6.49
CA LEU A 39 10.17 2.84 -5.46
C LEU A 39 11.67 2.91 -5.11
N ARG A 40 12.35 1.77 -5.03
CA ARG A 40 13.82 1.73 -4.80
C ARG A 40 14.56 2.44 -5.93
N LYS A 41 14.13 2.24 -7.18
CA LYS A 41 14.70 2.91 -8.34
C LYS A 41 14.48 4.42 -8.28
N GLN A 42 13.27 4.88 -7.94
CA GLN A 42 12.98 6.31 -7.78
C GLN A 42 13.88 6.96 -6.71
N ILE A 43 14.03 6.34 -5.54
CA ILE A 43 14.90 6.83 -4.47
C ILE A 43 16.37 6.91 -4.95
N GLN A 44 16.82 5.93 -5.72
CA GLN A 44 18.19 5.93 -6.23
C GLN A 44 18.42 7.05 -7.25
N GLU A 45 17.48 7.26 -8.17
CA GLU A 45 17.53 8.37 -9.14
C GLU A 45 17.50 9.74 -8.44
N GLU A 46 16.67 9.89 -7.41
CA GLU A 46 16.64 11.11 -6.60
C GLU A 46 17.96 11.35 -5.86
N ARG A 47 18.56 10.29 -5.29
CA ARG A 47 19.87 10.38 -4.64
C ARG A 47 20.95 10.82 -5.61
N GLU A 48 21.06 10.17 -6.76
CA GLU A 48 22.04 10.50 -7.80
C GLU A 48 21.89 11.95 -8.27
N ARG A 49 20.65 12.42 -8.45
CA ARG A 49 20.38 13.82 -8.82
C ARG A 49 20.80 14.79 -7.71
N SER A 50 20.55 14.45 -6.45
CA SER A 50 20.93 15.27 -5.30
C SER A 50 22.45 15.33 -5.13
N GLU A 51 23.15 14.22 -5.33
CA GLU A 51 24.61 14.12 -5.27
C GLU A 51 25.25 14.92 -6.39
N PHE A 52 24.71 14.82 -7.62
CA PHE A 52 25.17 15.60 -8.76
C PHE A 52 25.01 17.11 -8.55
N ARG A 53 23.91 17.55 -7.92
CA ARG A 53 23.73 18.96 -7.53
C ARG A 53 24.72 19.39 -6.46
N GLN A 54 24.90 18.59 -5.40
CA GLN A 54 25.88 18.88 -4.35
C GLN A 54 27.30 18.99 -4.92
N LEU A 55 27.66 18.14 -5.88
CA LEU A 55 28.96 18.20 -6.53
C LEU A 55 29.14 19.49 -7.37
N GLN A 56 28.10 19.93 -8.08
CA GLN A 56 28.12 21.21 -8.80
C GLN A 56 28.24 22.43 -7.87
N GLU A 57 27.56 22.39 -6.73
CA GLU A 57 27.65 23.43 -5.70
C GLU A 57 29.05 23.48 -5.08
N GLN A 58 29.64 22.31 -4.77
CA GLN A 58 31.01 22.22 -4.26
C GLN A 58 32.05 22.70 -5.28
N ALA A 59 31.84 22.42 -6.56
CA ALA A 59 32.68 22.91 -7.64
C ALA A 59 32.50 24.42 -7.90
N GLY A 60 31.53 25.07 -7.25
CA GLY A 60 31.23 26.50 -7.41
C GLY A 60 30.56 26.86 -8.73
N LEU A 61 30.08 25.87 -9.51
CA LEU A 61 29.39 26.09 -10.78
C LEU A 61 27.96 26.59 -10.55
N VAL A 62 27.33 26.16 -9.46
CA VAL A 62 25.95 26.52 -9.10
C VAL A 62 25.95 27.14 -7.70
N PRO A 63 25.31 28.30 -7.49
CA PRO A 63 25.20 28.90 -6.17
C PRO A 63 24.38 28.01 -5.23
N LYS A 64 24.78 27.94 -3.96
CA LYS A 64 24.05 27.18 -2.94
C LYS A 64 22.65 27.75 -2.75
N GLN A 65 21.64 26.89 -2.85
CA GLN A 65 20.23 27.29 -2.70
C GLN A 65 19.86 27.32 -1.21
N GLU A 66 19.44 28.47 -0.70
CA GLU A 66 18.98 28.66 0.70
C GLU A 66 17.54 28.15 0.94
N ARG A 67 16.78 27.90 -0.13
CA ARG A 67 15.36 27.52 -0.09
C ARG A 67 15.18 26.00 0.00
N LEU A 68 14.25 25.54 0.85
CA LEU A 68 13.91 24.12 1.00
C LEU A 68 13.00 23.65 -0.15
N ASP A 69 13.59 23.22 -1.25
CA ASP A 69 12.86 22.81 -2.46
C ASP A 69 11.84 21.69 -2.21
N PHE A 70 12.13 20.75 -1.30
CA PHE A 70 11.18 19.70 -0.88
C PHE A 70 9.80 20.24 -0.45
N LEU A 71 9.77 21.39 0.25
CA LEU A 71 8.51 22.01 0.71
C LEU A 71 7.69 22.55 -0.46
N TYR A 72 8.34 22.94 -1.56
CA TYR A 72 7.69 23.57 -2.71
C TYR A 72 7.33 22.56 -3.79
N ASP A 73 8.11 21.50 -3.94
CA ASP A 73 7.81 20.40 -4.87
C ASP A 73 6.71 19.48 -4.33
N SER A 74 6.60 19.34 -3.00
CA SER A 74 5.57 18.48 -2.37
C SER A 74 4.15 19.04 -2.43
N GLY A 75 3.93 20.27 -2.95
CA GLY A 75 2.59 20.87 -3.06
C GLY A 75 1.91 21.20 -1.72
N LEU A 76 2.60 20.99 -0.59
CA LEU A 76 2.11 21.19 0.78
C LEU A 76 2.41 22.61 1.32
N ALA A 77 2.93 23.52 0.48
CA ALA A 77 3.34 24.85 0.90
C ALA A 77 2.14 25.67 1.42
N VAL A 78 2.06 25.85 2.74
CA VAL A 78 1.08 26.72 3.38
C VAL A 78 1.44 28.19 3.06
N GLY A 79 0.57 28.91 2.36
CA GLY A 79 0.63 30.38 2.28
C GLY A 79 1.07 31.05 0.96
N LYS A 80 1.01 30.41 -0.22
CA LYS A 80 1.07 31.13 -1.50
C LYS A 80 -0.29 31.08 -2.20
N GLY A 81 -1.05 32.17 -2.10
CA GLY A 81 -2.33 32.33 -2.80
C GLY A 81 -2.17 32.30 -4.32
N SER A 82 -3.13 31.64 -4.97
CA SER A 82 -3.59 31.80 -6.35
C SER A 82 -2.54 31.76 -7.48
N SER A 83 -2.26 30.55 -7.98
CA SER A 83 -2.31 30.22 -9.41
C SER A 83 -2.04 28.72 -9.61
N GLY A 84 -3.10 27.96 -9.83
CA GLY A 84 -3.08 26.68 -10.56
C GLY A 84 -2.44 25.45 -9.89
N SER A 85 -3.17 24.77 -9.00
CA SER A 85 -3.38 23.31 -9.07
C SER A 85 -4.38 22.86 -7.99
N ASP A 86 -5.66 22.99 -8.33
CA ASP A 86 -6.74 22.36 -7.57
C ASP A 86 -6.64 20.84 -7.80
N GLY A 87 -5.91 20.12 -6.95
CA GLY A 87 -5.70 18.68 -7.17
C GLY A 87 -5.07 17.86 -6.05
N GLY A 88 -4.34 18.48 -5.12
CA GLY A 88 -3.59 17.74 -4.09
C GLY A 88 -4.44 17.00 -3.06
N PHE A 89 -5.64 17.51 -2.73
CA PHE A 89 -6.47 16.93 -1.67
C PHE A 89 -7.60 16.01 -2.18
N LYS A 90 -7.92 16.07 -3.48
CA LYS A 90 -9.05 15.32 -4.07
C LYS A 90 -8.68 13.90 -4.53
N ALA A 91 -7.38 13.60 -4.62
CA ALA A 91 -6.86 12.27 -4.99
C ALA A 91 -6.95 11.22 -3.87
N LEU A 92 -7.33 11.62 -2.65
CA LEU A 92 -7.55 10.70 -1.53
C LEU A 92 -9.04 10.30 -1.36
N GLU A 93 -9.94 10.81 -2.22
CA GLU A 93 -11.33 10.40 -2.23
C GLU A 93 -11.44 9.01 -2.90
N ALA A 94 -11.45 7.96 -2.07
CA ALA A 94 -11.56 6.57 -2.49
C ALA A 94 -12.79 6.34 -3.40
N PRO A 95 -12.70 5.47 -4.43
CA PRO A 95 -13.85 5.15 -5.25
C PRO A 95 -14.93 4.49 -4.39
N LYS A 96 -16.13 5.08 -4.39
CA LYS A 96 -17.35 4.46 -3.85
C LYS A 96 -17.63 3.20 -4.66
N ILE A 97 -17.37 2.04 -4.07
CA ILE A 97 -17.76 0.74 -4.64
C ILE A 97 -19.27 0.62 -4.45
N GLU A 98 -20.02 0.74 -5.54
CA GLU A 98 -21.46 0.53 -5.58
C GLU A 98 -21.76 -0.98 -5.55
N THR A 99 -22.32 -1.47 -4.44
CA THR A 99 -22.90 -2.81 -4.36
C THR A 99 -24.38 -2.75 -4.78
N PRO A 100 -24.84 -3.52 -5.79
CA PRO A 100 -26.26 -3.57 -6.13
C PRO A 100 -27.03 -4.31 -5.02
N SER A 101 -28.23 -3.81 -4.76
CA SER A 101 -29.24 -4.34 -3.83
C SER A 101 -29.57 -5.80 -4.09
N GLU A 102 -29.56 -6.63 -3.04
CA GLU A 102 -30.74 -7.34 -2.52
C GLU A 102 -30.35 -8.21 -1.30
N SER A 103 -31.30 -8.34 -0.38
CA SER A 103 -31.47 -9.42 0.62
C SER A 103 -30.97 -9.21 2.07
N SER A 104 -31.95 -8.83 2.89
CA SER A 104 -32.25 -9.42 4.20
C SER A 104 -31.30 -9.14 5.36
N SER A 105 -31.52 -7.98 6.00
CA SER A 105 -31.06 -7.68 7.35
C SER A 105 -31.66 -8.66 8.38
N LYS A 106 -30.96 -9.77 8.66
CA LYS A 106 -30.95 -10.35 10.01
C LYS A 106 -29.68 -9.88 10.71
N ARG A 107 -29.81 -8.79 11.47
CA ARG A 107 -28.78 -8.32 12.40
C ARG A 107 -28.56 -9.40 13.46
N GLY A 108 -27.50 -10.18 13.30
CA GLY A 108 -26.99 -11.06 14.33
C GLY A 108 -26.55 -10.22 15.53
N SER A 109 -27.14 -10.50 16.68
CA SER A 109 -26.79 -9.95 17.98
C SER A 109 -25.42 -10.49 18.43
N TRP A 110 -24.51 -9.58 18.79
CA TRP A 110 -23.20 -9.80 19.41
C TRP A 110 -23.14 -8.72 20.52
N HIS A 111 -23.04 -8.92 21.85
CA HIS A 111 -22.84 -10.06 22.74
C HIS A 111 -23.36 -9.67 24.15
N SER A 112 -23.57 -10.64 25.03
CA SER A 112 -23.22 -10.48 26.45
C SER A 112 -22.39 -11.68 26.87
N ILE A 113 -21.09 -11.45 27.07
CA ILE A 113 -20.18 -12.45 27.62
C ILE A 113 -20.51 -12.53 29.12
N SER A 114 -21.10 -13.64 29.54
CA SER A 114 -21.31 -13.94 30.96
C SER A 114 -19.95 -14.23 31.61
N THR A 115 -19.55 -13.38 32.55
CA THR A 115 -18.40 -13.60 33.43
C THR A 115 -18.68 -14.79 34.35
N PRO A 116 -17.79 -15.80 34.47
CA PRO A 116 -17.96 -16.82 35.49
C PRO A 116 -17.61 -16.25 36.86
N GLN A 117 -18.61 -16.23 37.74
CA GLN A 117 -18.51 -15.86 39.14
C GLN A 117 -17.69 -16.93 39.88
N TYR A 118 -16.47 -16.56 40.30
CA TYR A 118 -15.72 -17.36 41.28
C TYR A 118 -16.43 -17.28 42.62
N GLY A 119 -16.81 -18.42 43.18
CA GLY A 119 -17.43 -18.55 44.49
C GLY A 119 -16.74 -19.65 45.29
N GLN A 120 -15.98 -19.20 46.29
CA GLN A 120 -15.63 -19.80 47.60
C GLN A 120 -15.38 -21.32 47.68
#